data_AF-A0A5B6UG52-F1
#
_entry.id   AF-A0A5B6UG52-F1
#
_cell.length_a   1.000
_cell.length_b   1.000
_cell.length_c   1.000
_cell.angle_alpha   90.00
_cell.angle_beta   90.00
_cell.angle_gamma   90.00
#
_symmetry.space_group_name_H-M   'P 1'
#
loop_
_entity.id
_entity.type
_entity.pdbx_description
1 polymer ?
#
loop_
_entity_poly.entity_id
_entity_poly.type
_entity_poly.pdbx_seq_one_letter_code
_entity_poly.pdbx_strand_id
1 'polypeptide(L)'
;MDAFSSYSIVFLLTIFQLSYAHDDDIHFTSCAPFDCGNLPNISYPFWTDQHNRPSYCGYGNEGYKLKCLQNHPPVMILGSQDFQVLHLNQSRDLLTIKRVELNSTCPHQILITNLFNYSETAENIILHSGGRCGSNESLPSALLCYCRDRPHRLKCQHAHVPNI
;
A
#
# COMPACT_ATOMS: atom_id res chain seq x y z
N MET A 1 2.48 -24.68 -64.38
CA MET A 1 3.21 -23.56 -63.75
C MET A 1 2.88 -23.49 -62.26
N ASP A 2 2.75 -24.64 -61.61
CA ASP A 2 1.93 -24.76 -60.40
C ASP A 2 2.77 -25.02 -59.14
N ALA A 3 4.01 -25.48 -59.31
CA ALA A 3 4.94 -25.72 -58.20
C ALA A 3 5.50 -24.42 -57.60
N PHE A 4 5.75 -23.38 -58.42
CA PHE A 4 6.24 -22.09 -57.92
C PHE A 4 5.21 -21.39 -57.03
N SER A 5 3.92 -21.56 -57.35
CA SER A 5 2.81 -21.04 -56.55
C SER A 5 2.73 -21.72 -55.19
N SER A 6 2.89 -23.06 -55.13
CA SER A 6 2.89 -23.79 -53.86
C SER A 6 4.07 -23.43 -52.95
N TYR A 7 5.28 -23.25 -53.51
CA TYR A 7 6.43 -22.80 -52.71
C TYR A 7 6.24 -21.38 -52.15
N SER A 8 5.65 -20.48 -52.94
CA SER A 8 5.35 -19.12 -52.51
C SER A 8 4.33 -19.09 -51.35
N ILE A 9 3.30 -19.94 -51.41
CA ILE A 9 2.30 -20.08 -50.35
C ILE A 9 2.91 -20.65 -49.07
N VAL A 10 3.73 -21.71 -49.17
CA VAL A 10 4.41 -22.29 -48.00
C VAL A 10 5.37 -21.28 -47.37
N PHE A 11 6.11 -20.51 -48.19
CA PHE A 11 6.99 -19.46 -47.70
C PHE A 11 6.21 -18.36 -46.98
N LEU A 12 5.10 -17.88 -47.55
CA LEU A 12 4.20 -16.93 -46.90
C LEU A 12 3.63 -17.46 -45.57
N LEU A 13 3.21 -18.73 -45.52
CA LEU A 13 2.73 -19.36 -44.30
C LEU A 13 3.82 -19.48 -43.23
N THR A 14 5.07 -19.78 -43.60
CA THR A 14 6.19 -19.79 -42.64
C THR A 14 6.53 -18.39 -42.10
N ILE A 15 6.40 -17.34 -42.93
CA ILE A 15 6.59 -15.95 -42.48
C ILE A 15 5.47 -15.55 -41.52
N PHE A 16 4.22 -15.97 -41.79
CA PHE A 16 3.07 -15.72 -40.90
C PHE A 16 3.21 -16.37 -39.51
N GLN A 17 3.94 -17.49 -39.38
CA GLN A 17 4.24 -18.09 -38.07
C GLN A 17 5.36 -17.34 -37.33
N LEU A 18 6.29 -16.67 -38.03
CA LEU A 18 7.32 -15.82 -37.41
C LEU A 18 6.80 -14.43 -37.04
N SER A 19 5.75 -13.93 -37.70
CA SER A 19 5.10 -12.66 -37.41
C SER A 19 3.92 -12.77 -36.44
N TYR A 20 3.63 -13.97 -35.93
CA TYR A 20 2.78 -14.10 -34.75
C TYR A 20 3.56 -13.50 -33.58
N ALA A 21 3.38 -12.19 -33.40
CA ALA A 21 3.89 -11.45 -32.26
C ALA A 21 3.47 -12.24 -31.02
N HIS A 22 4.46 -12.83 -30.36
CA HIS A 22 4.32 -13.31 -29.00
C HIS A 22 4.20 -12.03 -28.16
N ASP A 23 2.98 -11.51 -28.11
CA ASP A 23 2.55 -10.45 -27.20
C ASP A 23 2.44 -11.05 -25.79
N ASP A 24 3.50 -11.73 -25.35
CA ASP A 24 3.74 -11.90 -23.93
C ASP A 24 4.33 -10.57 -23.50
N ASP A 25 3.45 -9.67 -23.09
CA ASP A 25 3.78 -8.42 -22.42
C ASP A 25 4.46 -8.78 -21.09
N ILE A 26 5.75 -9.16 -21.14
CA ILE A 26 6.57 -9.66 -20.01
C ILE A 26 6.52 -8.69 -18.81
N HIS A 27 6.19 -7.42 -19.08
CA HIS A 27 5.98 -6.39 -18.09
C HIS A 27 4.71 -6.57 -17.23
N PHE A 28 3.63 -7.14 -17.77
CA PHE A 28 2.38 -7.31 -17.02
C PHE A 28 2.38 -8.52 -16.10
N THR A 29 2.90 -9.67 -16.55
CA THR A 29 2.97 -10.89 -15.72
C THR A 29 3.88 -10.70 -14.51
N SER A 30 4.93 -9.90 -14.65
CA SER A 30 5.84 -9.53 -13.56
C SER A 30 5.16 -8.71 -12.44
N CYS A 31 4.00 -8.10 -12.72
CA CYS A 31 3.26 -7.26 -11.78
C CYS A 31 1.93 -7.86 -11.30
N ALA A 32 1.71 -9.17 -11.46
CA ALA A 32 0.52 -9.86 -10.96
C ALA A 32 0.25 -9.56 -9.47
N PRO A 33 -1.00 -9.56 -9.00
CA PRO A 33 -1.31 -9.33 -7.59
C PRO A 33 -0.53 -10.27 -6.67
N PHE A 34 -0.19 -9.80 -5.48
CA PHE A 34 0.65 -10.51 -4.52
C PHE A 34 0.08 -10.47 -3.11
N ASP A 35 0.47 -11.45 -2.30
CA ASP A 35 0.11 -11.48 -0.88
C ASP A 35 1.22 -10.81 -0.07
N CYS A 36 0.85 -10.04 0.95
CA CYS A 36 1.78 -9.35 1.83
C CYS A 36 1.31 -9.57 3.27
N GLY A 37 2.05 -10.39 4.02
CA GLY A 37 1.69 -10.72 5.40
C GLY A 37 0.34 -11.43 5.47
N ASN A 38 -0.64 -10.82 6.15
CA ASN A 38 -2.00 -11.34 6.24
C ASN A 38 -2.99 -10.73 5.22
N LEU A 39 -2.52 -9.87 4.31
CA LEU A 39 -3.34 -9.23 3.28
C LEU A 39 -3.09 -9.90 1.92
N PRO A 40 -4.08 -10.62 1.36
CA PRO A 40 -3.93 -11.27 0.07
C PRO A 40 -4.28 -10.34 -1.10
N ASN A 41 -3.84 -10.73 -2.30
CA ASN A 41 -4.26 -10.16 -3.58
C ASN A 41 -4.06 -8.63 -3.69
N ILE A 42 -2.97 -8.12 -3.14
CA ILE A 42 -2.57 -6.71 -3.25
C ILE A 42 -2.07 -6.43 -4.67
N SER A 43 -2.56 -5.36 -5.27
CA SER A 43 -2.11 -4.93 -6.59
C SER A 43 -1.61 -3.48 -6.58
N TYR A 44 -1.25 -2.98 -7.76
CA TYR A 44 -0.88 -1.59 -7.96
C TYR A 44 -1.93 -0.64 -7.34
N PRO A 45 -1.54 0.46 -6.66
CA PRO A 45 -0.21 1.11 -6.63
C PRO A 45 0.80 0.50 -5.65
N PHE A 46 0.38 -0.44 -4.80
CA PHE A 46 1.24 -0.99 -3.76
C PHE A 46 2.31 -1.92 -4.32
N TRP A 47 3.48 -1.91 -3.68
CA TRP A 47 4.59 -2.77 -4.05
C TRP A 47 5.43 -3.17 -2.86
N THR A 48 6.32 -4.14 -3.05
CA THR A 48 7.26 -4.60 -2.03
C THR A 48 8.59 -4.96 -2.70
N ASP A 49 9.69 -4.87 -1.96
CA ASP A 49 11.00 -5.38 -2.38
C ASP A 49 11.12 -6.90 -2.17
N GLN A 50 10.14 -7.51 -1.52
CA GLN A 50 10.02 -8.96 -1.37
C GLN A 50 9.51 -9.61 -2.65
N HIS A 51 9.57 -10.94 -2.71
CA HIS A 51 9.05 -11.75 -3.83
C HIS A 51 9.70 -11.46 -5.21
N ASN A 52 10.89 -10.85 -5.25
CA ASN A 52 11.58 -10.44 -6.48
C ASN A 52 10.71 -9.57 -7.41
N ARG A 53 9.76 -8.81 -6.84
CA ARG A 53 8.87 -7.93 -7.61
C ARG A 53 9.67 -6.73 -8.14
N PRO A 54 9.62 -6.44 -9.46
CA PRO A 54 10.31 -5.28 -10.02
C PRO A 54 9.81 -3.96 -9.43
N SER A 55 10.69 -2.97 -9.30
CA SER A 55 10.36 -1.65 -8.74
C SER A 55 9.31 -0.88 -9.55
N TYR A 56 9.19 -1.17 -10.85
CA TYR A 56 8.17 -0.55 -11.71
C TYR A 56 6.75 -1.08 -11.47
N CYS A 57 6.59 -2.17 -10.71
CA CYS A 57 5.27 -2.74 -10.40
C CYS A 57 4.52 -2.01 -9.28
N GLY A 58 5.07 -0.89 -8.80
CA GLY A 58 4.47 0.00 -7.83
C GLY A 58 4.46 1.44 -8.33
N TYR A 59 3.57 2.25 -7.77
CA TYR A 59 3.54 3.68 -8.07
C TYR A 59 4.43 4.44 -7.10
N GLY A 60 5.20 5.40 -7.65
CA GLY A 60 5.80 6.52 -6.93
C GLY A 60 6.57 6.16 -5.64
N ASN A 61 7.89 6.06 -5.73
CA ASN A 61 8.83 6.01 -4.59
C ASN A 61 8.37 5.11 -3.41
N GLU A 62 8.78 5.46 -2.19
CA GLU A 62 8.58 4.70 -0.95
C GLU A 62 7.15 4.80 -0.37
N GLY A 63 6.30 5.71 -0.86
CA GLY A 63 5.00 6.01 -0.24
C GLY A 63 3.98 4.87 -0.31
N TYR A 64 4.07 4.05 -1.36
CA TYR A 64 3.23 2.86 -1.56
C TYR A 64 3.97 1.55 -1.28
N LYS A 65 5.19 1.64 -0.75
CA LYS A 65 6.00 0.47 -0.43
C LYS A 65 5.47 -0.19 0.85
N LEU A 66 5.19 -1.48 0.76
CA LEU A 66 4.79 -2.33 1.86
C LEU A 66 5.97 -3.20 2.30
N LYS A 67 6.24 -3.17 3.61
CA LYS A 67 7.09 -4.16 4.28
C LYS A 67 6.19 -5.29 4.76
N CYS A 68 6.30 -6.46 4.14
CA CYS A 68 5.49 -7.61 4.55
C CYS A 68 6.17 -8.34 5.71
N LEU A 69 5.38 -8.64 6.73
CA LEU A 69 5.76 -9.52 7.83
C LEU A 69 4.85 -10.74 7.81
N GLN A 70 5.45 -11.93 7.87
CA GLN A 70 4.71 -13.21 7.84
C GLN A 70 3.62 -13.23 8.91
N ASN A 71 2.38 -13.53 8.50
CA ASN A 71 1.18 -13.58 9.36
C ASN A 71 0.87 -12.29 10.15
N HIS A 72 1.42 -11.15 9.76
CA HIS A 72 1.14 -9.86 10.39
C HIS A 72 0.61 -8.85 9.36
N PRO A 73 -0.11 -7.80 9.80
CA PRO A 73 -0.43 -6.65 8.96
C PRO A 73 0.84 -6.07 8.30
N PRO A 74 0.83 -5.82 6.98
CA PRO A 74 1.91 -5.10 6.31
C PRO A 74 2.17 -3.75 6.96
N VAL A 75 3.41 -3.30 6.92
CA VAL A 75 3.80 -1.97 7.40
C VAL A 75 4.12 -1.06 6.22
N MET A 76 3.54 0.13 6.21
CA MET A 76 3.90 1.20 5.30
C MET A 76 4.41 2.41 6.07
N ILE A 77 5.22 3.23 5.41
CA ILE A 77 5.79 4.43 5.99
C ILE A 77 5.05 5.64 5.43
N LEU A 78 4.47 6.45 6.30
CA LEU A 78 3.83 7.72 5.92
C LEU A 78 4.52 8.86 6.67
N GLY A 79 5.17 9.76 5.93
CA GLY A 79 6.06 10.76 6.52
C GLY A 79 7.25 10.08 7.20
N SER A 80 7.40 10.25 8.51
CA SER A 80 8.48 9.64 9.32
C SER A 80 7.97 8.59 10.30
N GLN A 81 6.81 7.97 10.02
CA GLN A 81 6.17 7.05 10.96
C GLN A 81 5.65 5.80 10.28
N ASP A 82 5.67 4.72 11.05
CA ASP A 82 5.24 3.40 10.61
C ASP A 82 3.77 3.18 10.91
N PHE A 83 3.06 2.65 9.91
CA PHE A 83 1.65 2.33 9.98
C PHE A 83 1.41 0.88 9.56
N GLN A 84 0.71 0.14 10.39
CA GLN A 84 0.13 -1.15 10.03
C GLN A 84 -1.05 -0.93 9.08
N VAL A 85 -1.04 -1.61 7.94
CA VAL A 85 -2.16 -1.66 7.02
C VAL A 85 -3.13 -2.74 7.49
N LEU A 86 -4.29 -2.33 8.00
CA LEU A 86 -5.28 -3.24 8.58
C LEU A 86 -6.25 -3.78 7.54
N HIS A 87 -6.65 -2.95 6.59
CA HIS A 87 -7.60 -3.33 5.56
C HIS A 87 -7.35 -2.54 4.27
N LEU A 88 -7.48 -3.23 3.14
CA LEU A 88 -7.37 -2.67 1.82
C LEU A 88 -8.60 -3.04 0.99
N ASN A 89 -9.39 -2.05 0.59
CA ASN A 89 -10.49 -2.23 -0.36
C ASN A 89 -10.12 -1.55 -1.68
N GLN A 90 -9.56 -2.33 -2.59
CA GLN A 90 -9.08 -1.85 -3.90
C GLN A 90 -10.22 -1.42 -4.83
N SER A 91 -11.45 -1.89 -4.62
CA SER A 91 -12.60 -1.48 -5.45
C SER A 91 -13.19 -0.12 -5.04
N ARG A 92 -12.86 0.36 -3.84
CA ARG A 92 -13.32 1.65 -3.29
C ARG A 92 -12.18 2.60 -2.96
N ASP A 93 -10.96 2.27 -3.37
CA ASP A 93 -9.73 3.00 -3.06
C ASP A 93 -9.59 3.34 -1.56
N LEU A 94 -10.04 2.41 -0.70
CA LEU A 94 -10.11 2.65 0.74
C LEU A 94 -9.03 1.86 1.48
N LEU A 95 -8.14 2.61 2.13
CA LEU A 95 -7.02 2.11 2.91
C LEU A 95 -7.26 2.40 4.40
N THR A 96 -7.28 1.36 5.23
CA THR A 96 -7.38 1.50 6.69
C THR A 96 -6.04 1.19 7.33
N ILE A 97 -5.51 2.14 8.10
CA ILE A 97 -4.20 2.06 8.73
C ILE A 97 -4.26 2.33 10.23
N LYS A 98 -3.31 1.76 10.96
CA LYS A 98 -3.09 2.02 12.39
C LYS A 98 -1.63 2.35 12.63
N ARG A 99 -1.35 3.43 13.35
CA ARG A 99 0.01 3.79 13.74
C ARG A 99 0.63 2.67 14.60
N VAL A 100 1.87 2.29 14.32
CA VAL A 100 2.64 1.39 15.18
C VAL A 100 2.90 2.12 16.51
N GLU A 101 2.57 1.47 17.63
CA GLU A 101 2.74 2.06 18.96
C GLU A 101 4.23 2.27 19.25
N LEU A 102 4.67 3.53 19.37
CA LEU A 102 6.00 3.89 19.85
C LEU A 102 5.97 3.93 21.39
N ASN A 103 6.95 3.30 22.04
CA ASN A 103 7.04 3.24 23.50
C ASN A 103 6.85 4.64 24.14
N SER A 104 5.75 4.77 24.89
CA SER A 104 5.44 5.84 25.85
C SER A 104 5.49 7.30 25.38
N THR A 105 5.60 7.60 24.09
CA THR A 105 5.59 8.98 23.59
C THR A 105 4.31 9.24 22.83
N CYS A 106 3.62 10.34 23.13
CA CYS A 106 2.38 10.61 22.42
C CYS A 106 2.64 10.92 20.94
N PRO A 107 1.87 10.29 20.04
CA PRO A 107 2.09 10.43 18.62
C PRO A 107 1.95 11.89 18.19
N HIS A 108 3.01 12.47 17.63
CA HIS A 108 2.95 13.79 17.03
C HIS A 108 1.98 13.81 15.84
N GLN A 109 1.37 14.98 15.60
CA GLN A 109 0.60 15.22 14.39
C GLN A 109 1.46 14.91 13.17
N ILE A 110 0.87 14.24 12.19
CA ILE A 110 1.50 14.01 10.90
C ILE A 110 0.67 14.76 9.88
N LEU A 111 1.36 15.57 9.10
CA LEU A 111 0.83 16.11 7.87
C LEU A 111 1.28 15.20 6.74
N ILE A 112 0.33 14.55 6.08
CA ILE A 112 0.60 13.76 4.87
C ILE A 112 0.28 14.67 3.68
N THR A 113 1.32 15.22 3.06
CA THR A 113 1.20 16.02 1.83
C THR A 113 1.67 15.23 0.63
N ASN A 114 0.88 15.22 -0.45
CA ASN A 114 1.24 14.69 -1.77
C ASN A 114 1.74 13.23 -1.81
N LEU A 115 1.58 12.47 -0.72
CA LEU A 115 2.04 11.08 -0.64
C LEU A 115 1.15 10.15 -1.49
N PHE A 116 -0.13 10.52 -1.64
CA PHE A 116 -1.12 9.80 -2.42
C PHE A 116 -1.47 10.51 -3.74
N ASN A 117 -0.47 11.04 -4.46
CA ASN A 117 -0.67 11.79 -5.71
C ASN A 117 -1.13 10.93 -6.92
N TYR A 118 -1.63 9.72 -6.66
CA TYR A 118 -2.20 8.84 -7.68
C TYR A 118 -3.64 9.23 -8.04
N SER A 119 -4.30 10.04 -7.21
CA SER A 119 -5.65 10.55 -7.44
C SER A 119 -5.61 12.06 -7.66
N GLU A 120 -6.22 12.54 -8.75
CA GLU A 120 -6.40 13.98 -9.03
C GLU A 120 -7.22 14.71 -7.94
N THR A 121 -7.94 13.96 -7.10
CA THR A 121 -8.70 14.45 -5.95
C THR A 121 -7.99 14.23 -4.61
N ALA A 122 -6.70 13.90 -4.60
CA ALA A 122 -5.97 13.67 -3.36
C ALA A 122 -5.83 14.97 -2.53
N GLU A 123 -6.51 15.01 -1.38
CA GLU A 123 -6.40 16.09 -0.41
C GLU A 123 -5.31 15.81 0.65
N ASN A 124 -4.82 16.87 1.29
CA ASN A 124 -3.91 16.73 2.44
C ASN A 124 -4.64 16.06 3.60
N ILE A 125 -4.13 14.91 4.04
CA ILE A 125 -4.70 14.17 5.16
C ILE A 125 -3.98 14.59 6.45
N ILE A 126 -4.75 15.14 7.40
CA ILE A 126 -4.27 15.41 8.77
C ILE A 126 -4.79 14.32 9.68
N LEU A 127 -3.89 13.45 10.17
CA LEU A 127 -4.27 12.47 11.19
C LEU A 127 -4.28 13.11 12.58
N HIS A 128 -5.48 13.36 13.09
CA HIS A 128 -5.70 13.74 14.47
C HIS A 128 -5.78 12.50 15.36
N SER A 129 -5.01 12.47 16.45
CA SER A 129 -5.06 11.42 17.49
C SER A 129 -6.36 11.40 18.32
N GLY A 130 -7.29 12.33 18.07
CA GLY A 130 -8.54 12.46 18.82
C GLY A 130 -8.40 13.04 20.24
N GLY A 131 -7.19 13.47 20.64
CA GLY A 131 -6.93 14.04 21.97
C GLY A 131 -5.52 14.61 22.15
N ARG A 132 -5.24 15.13 23.34
CA ARG A 132 -3.90 15.59 23.77
C ARG A 132 -3.37 14.64 24.84
N CYS A 133 -2.09 14.31 24.81
CA CYS A 133 -1.49 13.57 25.91
C CYS A 133 -0.19 14.18 26.37
N GLY A 134 0.14 13.89 27.62
CA GLY A 134 1.38 14.29 28.25
C GLY A 134 1.69 13.39 29.43
N SER A 135 2.88 13.58 29.97
CA SER A 135 3.35 12.98 31.20
C SER A 135 3.80 14.08 32.15
N ASN A 136 3.86 13.77 33.44
CA ASN A 136 4.45 14.66 34.43
C ASN A 136 5.97 14.46 34.44
N GLU A 137 6.76 15.53 34.56
CA GLU A 137 8.22 15.45 34.65
C GLU A 137 8.70 14.56 35.80
N SER A 138 7.96 14.50 36.90
CA SER A 138 8.29 13.64 38.05
C SER A 138 7.94 12.16 37.83
N LEU A 139 7.03 11.86 36.88
CA LEU A 139 6.58 10.50 36.57
C LEU A 139 6.37 10.34 35.05
N PRO A 140 7.46 10.26 34.26
CA PRO A 140 7.37 10.18 32.80
C PRO A 140 6.60 8.94 32.31
N SER A 141 6.56 7.87 33.10
CA SER A 141 5.81 6.64 32.82
C SER A 141 4.29 6.76 33.00
N ALA A 142 3.80 7.85 33.62
CA ALA A 142 2.37 8.09 33.85
C ALA A 142 1.77 8.94 32.72
N LEU A 143 1.72 8.38 31.51
CA LEU A 143 1.14 9.05 30.36
C LEU A 143 -0.40 9.11 30.44
N LEU A 144 -0.95 10.32 30.41
CA LEU A 144 -2.39 10.59 30.45
C LEU A 144 -2.85 11.25 29.16
N CYS A 145 -3.92 10.73 28.56
CA CYS A 145 -4.55 11.25 27.35
C CYS A 145 -5.85 11.96 27.71
N TYR A 146 -5.94 13.26 27.43
CA TYR A 146 -7.18 14.03 27.44
C TYR A 146 -7.90 13.85 26.10
N CYS A 147 -8.97 13.06 26.15
CA CYS A 147 -9.81 12.73 25.01
C CYS A 147 -11.14 13.46 25.11
N ARG A 148 -11.91 13.49 24.01
CA ARG A 148 -13.20 14.20 23.95
C ARG A 148 -14.25 13.63 24.91
N ASP A 149 -14.17 12.34 25.22
CA ASP A 149 -15.05 11.64 26.14
C ASP A 149 -14.57 11.77 27.59
N ARG A 150 -13.33 11.34 27.89
CA ARG A 150 -12.73 11.41 29.24
C ARG A 150 -11.21 11.25 29.19
N PRO A 151 -10.50 11.50 30.30
CA PRO A 151 -9.10 11.10 30.41
C PRO A 151 -8.94 9.58 30.32
N HIS A 152 -8.04 9.12 29.46
CA HIS A 152 -7.69 7.70 29.31
C HIS A 152 -6.21 7.49 29.55
N ARG A 153 -5.85 6.27 29.99
CA ARG A 153 -4.46 5.86 30.13
C ARG A 153 -3.95 5.45 28.75
N LEU A 154 -2.81 6.02 28.32
CA LEU A 154 -2.09 5.71 27.08
C LEU A 154 -2.76 6.07 25.74
N LYS A 155 -4.10 5.96 25.60
CA LYS A 155 -4.78 6.20 24.31
C LYS A 155 -6.21 6.70 24.44
N CYS A 156 -6.68 7.48 23.47
CA CYS A 156 -8.11 7.73 23.31
C CYS A 156 -8.78 6.52 22.68
N GLN A 157 -9.89 6.06 23.28
CA GLN A 157 -10.77 5.12 22.62
C GLN A 157 -11.49 5.90 21.52
N HIS A 158 -11.43 5.43 20.26
CA HIS A 158 -12.24 6.02 19.20
C HIS A 158 -13.71 5.78 19.53
N ALA A 159 -14.56 6.79 19.30
CA ALA A 159 -15.98 6.57 19.20
C ALA A 159 -16.20 5.47 18.16
N HIS A 160 -16.97 4.44 18.52
CA HIS A 160 -17.33 3.33 17.64
C HIS A 160 -17.79 3.90 16.30
N VAL A 161 -17.01 3.71 15.23
CA VAL A 161 -17.50 3.99 13.87
C VAL A 161 -18.53 2.89 13.62
N PRO A 162 -19.83 3.20 13.49
CA PRO A 162 -20.78 2.18 13.07
C PRO A 162 -20.34 1.71 11.69
N ASN A 163 -20.28 0.40 11.49
CA ASN A 163 -20.12 -0.18 10.16
C ASN A 163 -21.23 0.40 9.27
N ILE A 164 -20.84 1.15 8.23
CA ILE A 164 -21.73 1.56 7.14
C ILE A 164 -21.62 0.53 6.03
#